data_AF-A0A8U0I258-F1
#
_entry.id   AF-A0A8U0I258-F1
#
_cell.length_a   1.000
_cell.length_b   1.000
_cell.length_c   1.000
_cell.angle_alpha   90.00
_cell.angle_beta   90.00
_cell.angle_gamma   90.00
#
_symmetry.space_group_name_H-M   'P 1'
#
loop_
_entity.id
_entity.type
_entity.pdbx_description
1 polymer ?
#
loop_
_entity_poly.entity_id
_entity_poly.type
_entity_poly.pdbx_seq_one_letter_code
_entity_poly.pdbx_strand_id
1 'polypeptide(L)'
;MGLFDTVELYDDVHLPEYPEGITPAEDVDWQTKGIDRPTMATFRITADGRLLEEEWHTEAVPPEDRPYASRDDVDEEDLLYMAGCRNRVHDGWIERDDYHGRFELKHSFENLDTLVTYQVTFTHGQLEGFERLR
;
A
#
# COMPACT_ATOMS: atom_id res chain seq x y z
N MET A 1 13.70 -4.40 -6.35
CA MET A 1 12.48 -4.33 -5.54
C MET A 1 11.30 -4.38 -6.51
N GLY A 2 10.30 -5.22 -6.26
CA GLY A 2 9.13 -5.34 -7.15
C GLY A 2 8.18 -4.17 -6.97
N LEU A 3 7.31 -3.93 -7.97
CA LEU A 3 6.16 -3.05 -7.81
C LEU A 3 5.10 -3.84 -7.05
N PHE A 4 4.67 -3.32 -5.90
CA PHE A 4 3.60 -3.90 -5.11
C PHE A 4 2.72 -2.80 -4.56
N ASP A 5 1.45 -3.13 -4.41
CA ASP A 5 0.49 -2.27 -3.74
C ASP A 5 0.45 -2.63 -2.25
N THR A 6 -0.02 -1.70 -1.44
CA THR A 6 -0.11 -1.86 0.02
C THR A 6 -1.52 -1.64 0.50
N VAL A 7 -1.85 -2.15 1.68
CA VAL A 7 -3.12 -1.86 2.34
C VAL A 7 -2.90 -1.59 3.82
N GLU A 8 -3.60 -0.57 4.30
CA GLU A 8 -3.71 -0.18 5.71
C GLU A 8 -5.03 -0.70 6.28
N LEU A 9 -5.02 -1.12 7.55
CA LEU A 9 -6.21 -1.59 8.27
C LEU A 9 -6.59 -0.58 9.35
N TYR A 10 -7.89 -0.35 9.57
CA TYR A 10 -8.36 0.47 10.71
C TYR A 10 -8.33 -0.34 12.02
N ASP A 11 -8.25 0.36 13.17
CA ASP A 11 -8.12 -0.25 14.51
C ASP A 11 -9.15 -1.34 14.82
N ASP A 12 -10.39 -1.21 14.33
CA ASP A 12 -11.48 -2.16 14.58
C ASP A 12 -11.53 -3.33 13.58
N VAL A 13 -10.60 -3.39 12.62
CA VAL A 13 -10.54 -4.48 11.63
C VAL A 13 -9.87 -5.71 12.25
N HIS A 14 -10.68 -6.73 12.53
CA HIS A 14 -10.19 -7.95 13.14
C HIS A 14 -9.64 -8.95 12.11
N LEU A 15 -8.34 -9.30 12.23
CA LEU A 15 -7.73 -10.40 11.50
C LEU A 15 -7.79 -11.70 12.33
N PRO A 16 -8.36 -12.80 11.80
CA PRO A 16 -8.40 -14.07 12.51
C PRO A 16 -7.00 -14.67 12.67
N GLU A 17 -6.76 -15.41 13.76
CA GLU A 17 -5.47 -16.07 14.02
C GLU A 17 -4.26 -15.11 13.90
N TYR A 18 -4.46 -13.82 14.21
CA TYR A 18 -3.38 -12.85 14.23
C TYR A 18 -2.37 -13.24 15.32
N PRO A 19 -1.05 -13.23 15.04
CA PRO A 19 -0.06 -13.62 16.03
C PRO A 19 -0.20 -12.79 17.32
N GLU A 20 -0.17 -13.46 18.48
CA GLU A 20 -0.24 -12.76 19.76
C GLU A 20 1.10 -12.09 20.07
N GLY A 21 1.05 -10.90 20.68
CA GLY A 21 2.25 -10.20 21.18
C GLY A 21 3.10 -9.49 20.12
N ILE A 22 2.57 -9.30 18.91
CA ILE A 22 3.16 -8.44 17.88
C ILE A 22 2.42 -7.11 17.77
N THR A 23 2.98 -6.18 16.99
CA THR A 23 2.36 -4.90 16.64
C THR A 23 0.93 -5.11 16.15
N PRO A 24 -0.04 -4.28 16.56
CA PRO A 24 -1.41 -4.35 16.08
C PRO A 24 -1.51 -4.31 14.56
N ALA A 25 -2.57 -4.88 14.00
CA ALA A 25 -2.70 -5.05 12.55
C ALA A 25 -2.89 -3.71 11.80
N GLU A 26 -3.43 -2.71 12.49
CA GLU A 26 -3.63 -1.34 12.03
C GLU A 26 -2.32 -0.54 11.87
N ASP A 27 -1.29 -0.89 12.64
CA ASP A 27 0.04 -0.26 12.62
C ASP A 27 1.00 -0.96 11.64
N VAL A 28 0.47 -1.83 10.77
CA VAL A 28 1.25 -2.65 9.86
C VAL A 28 0.87 -2.35 8.42
N ASP A 29 1.87 -2.04 7.59
CA ASP A 29 1.71 -1.97 6.14
C ASP A 29 1.68 -3.39 5.55
N TRP A 30 0.53 -3.77 5.00
CA TRP A 30 0.35 -5.08 4.37
C TRP A 30 0.58 -4.97 2.87
N GLN A 31 1.38 -5.88 2.30
CA GLN A 31 1.51 -5.98 0.86
C GLN A 31 0.27 -6.70 0.28
N THR A 32 -0.37 -6.12 -0.73
CA THR A 32 -1.47 -6.80 -1.42
C THR A 32 -0.97 -7.65 -2.59
N LYS A 33 -1.75 -8.68 -2.93
CA LYS A 33 -1.49 -9.53 -4.08
C LYS A 33 -2.80 -9.93 -4.75
N GLY A 34 -2.97 -9.54 -6.02
CA GLY A 34 -4.10 -9.94 -6.84
C GLY A 34 -5.36 -9.09 -6.70
N ILE A 35 -5.28 -7.90 -6.07
CA ILE A 35 -6.39 -6.94 -6.05
C ILE A 35 -6.64 -6.35 -7.44
N ASP A 36 -5.58 -5.81 -8.04
CA ASP A 36 -5.51 -5.21 -9.38
C ASP A 36 -4.12 -5.48 -9.98
N ARG A 37 -3.81 -4.89 -11.13
CA ARG A 37 -2.43 -4.87 -11.65
C ARG A 37 -1.58 -3.99 -10.72
N PRO A 38 -0.41 -4.44 -10.25
CA PRO A 38 0.41 -3.66 -9.32
C PRO A 38 0.84 -2.32 -9.93
N THR A 39 0.47 -1.24 -9.25
CA THR A 39 0.69 0.16 -9.67
C THR A 39 1.30 1.04 -8.56
N MET A 40 1.74 0.43 -7.45
CA MET A 40 2.16 1.12 -6.23
C MET A 40 1.01 1.88 -5.56
N ALA A 41 -0.22 1.36 -5.71
CA ALA A 41 -1.38 1.92 -5.05
C ALA A 41 -1.34 1.62 -3.54
N THR A 42 -1.94 2.49 -2.76
CA THR A 42 -2.21 2.28 -1.35
C THR A 42 -3.70 2.12 -1.19
N PHE A 43 -4.12 1.07 -0.52
CA PHE A 43 -5.52 0.81 -0.19
C PHE A 43 -5.73 0.94 1.31
N ARG A 44 -6.98 1.03 1.72
CA ARG A 44 -7.34 1.09 3.14
C ARG A 44 -8.66 0.37 3.37
N ILE A 45 -8.70 -0.47 4.39
CA ILE A 45 -9.92 -1.18 4.81
C ILE A 45 -10.44 -0.50 6.07
N THR A 46 -11.63 0.08 5.98
CA THR A 46 -12.25 0.79 7.10
C THR A 46 -12.85 -0.18 8.14
N ALA A 47 -13.13 0.34 9.34
CA ALA A 47 -13.79 -0.40 10.42
C ALA A 47 -15.16 -0.96 10.02
N ASP A 48 -15.90 -0.23 9.17
CA ASP A 48 -17.19 -0.66 8.61
C ASP A 48 -17.05 -1.59 7.40
N GLY A 49 -15.82 -1.94 7.02
CA GLY A 49 -15.53 -2.92 5.98
C GLY A 49 -15.54 -2.36 4.56
N ARG A 50 -15.32 -1.06 4.37
CA ARG A 50 -15.20 -0.45 3.04
C ARG A 50 -13.77 -0.54 2.54
N LEU A 51 -13.63 -0.75 1.23
CA LEU A 51 -12.35 -0.64 0.55
C LEU A 51 -12.18 0.77 -0.01
N LEU A 52 -11.16 1.47 0.48
CA LEU A 52 -10.72 2.76 -0.04
C LEU A 52 -9.44 2.56 -0.87
N GLU A 53 -9.31 3.32 -1.94
CA GLU A 53 -8.07 3.48 -2.67
C GLU A 53 -7.55 4.91 -2.49
N GLU A 54 -6.25 5.05 -2.31
CA GLU A 54 -5.58 6.34 -2.27
C GLU A 54 -5.63 7.00 -3.64
N GLU A 55 -6.23 8.19 -3.69
CA GLU A 55 -6.11 9.08 -4.83
C GLU A 55 -4.85 9.93 -4.67
N TRP A 56 -4.01 9.94 -5.71
CA TRP A 56 -2.79 10.72 -5.72
C TRP A 56 -2.48 11.20 -7.13
N HIS A 57 -1.78 12.32 -7.20
CA HIS A 57 -1.18 12.82 -8.43
C HIS A 57 0.31 13.05 -8.24
N THR A 58 0.97 13.38 -9.35
CA THR A 58 2.39 13.69 -9.35
C THR A 58 2.61 15.14 -9.72
N GLU A 59 3.36 15.84 -8.88
CA GLU A 59 3.83 17.19 -9.17
C GLU A 59 5.30 17.19 -9.55
N ALA A 60 5.69 18.10 -10.44
CA ALA A 60 7.08 18.27 -10.83
C ALA A 60 7.86 18.98 -9.71
N VAL A 61 9.03 18.44 -9.37
CA VAL A 61 9.94 19.03 -8.39
C VAL A 61 10.93 19.93 -9.13
N PRO A 62 11.08 21.20 -8.72
CA PRO A 62 12.05 22.10 -9.34
C PRO A 62 13.48 21.56 -9.12
N PRO A 63 14.42 21.79 -10.06
CA PRO A 63 15.77 21.23 -9.96
C PRO A 63 16.49 21.56 -8.64
N GLU A 64 16.29 22.74 -8.08
CA GLU A 64 16.89 23.17 -6.81
C GLU A 64 16.55 22.30 -5.60
N ASP A 65 15.39 21.64 -5.61
CA ASP A 65 14.94 20.75 -4.55
C ASP A 65 15.25 19.27 -4.84
N ARG A 66 15.88 18.95 -5.98
CA ARG A 66 16.19 17.57 -6.35
C ARG A 66 17.49 17.10 -5.68
N PRO A 67 17.56 15.85 -5.21
CA PRO A 67 18.70 15.36 -4.42
C PRO A 67 20.08 15.48 -5.06
N TYR A 68 20.17 15.42 -6.40
CA TYR A 68 21.44 15.37 -7.12
C TYR A 68 21.60 16.47 -8.17
N ALA A 69 20.58 17.28 -8.42
CA ALA A 69 20.60 18.26 -9.52
C ALA A 69 21.56 19.43 -9.28
N SER A 70 22.00 19.66 -8.05
CA SER A 70 23.00 20.68 -7.70
C SER A 70 24.44 20.18 -7.79
N ARG A 71 24.68 18.94 -8.22
CA ARG A 71 26.03 18.37 -8.33
C ARG A 71 26.69 18.81 -9.63
N ASP A 72 27.94 19.23 -9.54
CA ASP A 72 28.72 19.70 -10.71
C ASP A 72 29.02 18.60 -11.74
N ASP A 73 28.90 17.32 -11.36
CA ASP A 73 29.13 16.16 -12.22
C ASP A 73 27.84 15.54 -12.82
N VAL A 74 26.69 16.18 -12.61
CA VAL A 74 25.37 15.71 -13.06
C VAL A 74 24.76 16.75 -14.00
N ASP A 75 24.57 16.39 -15.27
CA ASP A 75 23.90 17.23 -16.28
C ASP A 75 22.40 16.92 -16.40
N GLU A 76 21.66 17.75 -17.13
CA GLU A 76 20.19 17.61 -17.27
C GLU A 76 19.75 16.32 -17.99
N GLU A 77 20.64 15.68 -18.75
CA GLU A 77 20.36 14.43 -19.48
C GLU A 77 20.69 13.19 -18.63
N ASP A 78 21.38 13.37 -17.48
CA ASP A 78 21.74 12.29 -16.55
C ASP A 78 20.50 11.73 -15.82
N LEU A 79 20.46 10.41 -15.66
CA LEU A 79 19.43 9.72 -14.88
C LEU A 79 19.40 10.20 -13.42
N LEU A 80 20.55 10.61 -12.86
CA LEU A 80 20.66 11.17 -11.51
C LEU A 80 19.97 12.54 -11.40
N TYR A 81 19.96 13.35 -12.46
CA TYR A 81 19.25 14.64 -12.48
C TYR A 81 17.73 14.47 -12.43
N MET A 82 17.25 13.38 -13.04
CA MET A 82 15.84 13.00 -13.05
C MET A 82 15.40 12.32 -11.74
N ALA A 83 16.34 11.91 -10.88
CA ALA A 83 15.99 11.34 -9.59
C ALA A 83 15.34 12.39 -8.68
N GLY A 84 14.17 12.07 -8.15
CA GLY A 84 13.38 13.01 -7.35
C GLY A 84 12.73 14.14 -8.16
N CYS A 85 12.65 14.05 -9.49
CA CYS A 85 12.02 15.09 -10.32
C CYS A 85 10.49 15.20 -10.15
N ARG A 86 9.89 14.29 -9.37
CA ARG A 86 8.46 14.11 -9.22
C ARG A 86 8.14 13.74 -7.77
N ASN A 87 7.20 14.46 -7.17
CA ASN A 87 6.66 14.14 -5.85
C ASN A 87 5.26 13.56 -6.00
N ARG A 88 4.97 12.50 -5.24
CA ARG A 88 3.63 11.94 -5.09
C ARG A 88 2.89 12.77 -4.06
N VAL A 89 1.75 13.35 -4.45
CA VAL A 89 0.88 14.17 -3.59
C VAL A 89 -0.40 13.39 -3.33
N HIS A 90 -0.74 13.25 -2.06
CA HIS A 90 -1.98 12.60 -1.62
C HIS A 90 -3.16 13.56 -1.82
N ASP A 91 -4.14 13.16 -2.62
CA ASP A 91 -5.36 13.94 -2.91
C ASP A 91 -6.54 13.52 -2.03
N GLY A 92 -6.52 12.29 -1.52
CA GLY A 92 -7.56 11.78 -0.65
C GLY A 92 -7.77 10.28 -0.80
N TRP A 93 -8.98 9.86 -0.44
CA TRP A 93 -9.42 8.48 -0.49
C TRP A 93 -10.71 8.38 -1.29
N ILE A 94 -10.77 7.41 -2.21
CA ILE A 94 -11.98 7.11 -2.98
C ILE A 94 -12.51 5.73 -2.59
N GLU A 95 -13.82 5.62 -2.39
CA GLU A 95 -14.49 4.35 -2.12
C GLU A 95 -14.55 3.48 -3.39
N ARG A 96 -14.13 2.22 -3.27
CA ARG A 96 -14.22 1.21 -4.32
C ARG A 96 -15.54 0.43 -4.19
N ASP A 97 -16.67 1.13 -4.21
CA ASP A 97 -18.02 0.57 -3.99
C ASP A 97 -18.41 -0.54 -4.97
N ASP A 98 -17.84 -0.55 -6.17
CA ASP A 98 -18.13 -1.58 -7.19
C ASP A 98 -17.15 -2.77 -7.14
N TYR A 99 -16.17 -2.76 -6.23
CA TYR A 99 -15.18 -3.84 -6.17
C TYR A 99 -15.82 -5.17 -5.74
N HIS A 100 -15.61 -6.20 -6.53
CA HIS A 100 -16.09 -7.55 -6.26
C HIS A 100 -14.97 -8.55 -6.58
N GLY A 101 -14.44 -9.20 -5.54
CA GLY A 101 -13.30 -10.07 -5.73
C GLY A 101 -12.62 -10.48 -4.44
N ARG A 102 -11.49 -11.17 -4.60
CA ARG A 102 -10.64 -11.61 -3.50
C ARG A 102 -9.19 -11.32 -3.81
N PHE A 103 -8.42 -10.99 -2.79
CA PHE A 103 -6.99 -10.75 -2.90
C PHE A 103 -6.27 -11.15 -1.62
N GLU A 104 -4.95 -11.27 -1.70
CA GLU A 104 -4.12 -11.68 -0.55
C GLU A 104 -3.49 -10.45 0.12
N LEU A 105 -3.42 -10.44 1.45
CA LEU A 105 -2.56 -9.57 2.26
C LEU A 105 -1.37 -10.35 2.76
N LYS A 106 -0.19 -9.76 2.70
CA LYS A 106 1.06 -10.39 3.13
C LYS A 106 1.88 -9.43 3.98
N HIS A 107 2.35 -9.91 5.11
CA HIS A 107 3.34 -9.20 5.92
C HIS A 107 4.32 -10.20 6.53
N SER A 108 5.60 -9.84 6.58
CA SER A 108 6.64 -10.67 7.20
C SER A 108 7.04 -10.03 8.52
N PHE A 109 6.73 -10.69 9.64
CA PHE A 109 7.15 -10.20 10.95
C PHE A 109 8.56 -10.68 11.23
N GLU A 110 9.53 -9.76 11.22
CA GLU A 110 10.95 -10.06 11.52
C GLU A 110 11.11 -10.75 12.87
N ASN A 111 10.35 -10.30 13.89
CA ASN A 111 10.38 -10.86 15.24
C ASN A 111 9.96 -12.34 15.32
N LEU A 112 9.19 -12.82 14.34
CA LEU A 112 8.66 -14.18 14.30
C LEU A 112 9.30 -15.04 13.21
N ASP A 113 10.19 -14.49 12.37
CA ASP A 113 10.69 -15.12 11.14
C ASP A 113 9.54 -15.78 10.34
N THR A 114 8.36 -15.14 10.33
CA THR A 114 7.12 -15.75 9.83
C THR A 114 6.44 -14.83 8.83
N LEU A 115 6.17 -15.38 7.64
CA LEU A 115 5.31 -14.76 6.65
C LEU A 115 3.84 -15.02 7.00
N VAL A 116 3.08 -13.95 7.13
CA VAL A 116 1.68 -13.94 7.50
C VAL A 116 0.88 -13.58 6.25
N THR A 117 0.06 -14.52 5.77
CA THR A 117 -0.83 -14.32 4.62
C THR A 117 -2.31 -14.42 5.01
N TYR A 118 -3.11 -13.49 4.50
CA TYR A 118 -4.57 -13.50 4.60
C TYR A 118 -5.20 -13.45 3.21
N GLN A 119 -6.30 -14.14 2.99
CA GLN A 119 -7.18 -13.91 1.85
C GLN A 119 -8.33 -13.02 2.32
N VAL A 120 -8.56 -11.93 1.61
CA VAL A 120 -9.66 -10.99 1.85
C VAL A 120 -10.68 -11.14 0.74
N THR A 121 -11.96 -11.11 1.09
CA THR A 121 -13.06 -11.19 0.14
C THR A 121 -13.94 -9.96 0.26
N PHE A 122 -14.26 -9.36 -0.88
CA PHE A 122 -15.15 -8.21 -1.00
C PHE A 122 -16.27 -8.49 -2.00
N THR A 123 -17.46 -8.00 -1.66
CA THR A 123 -18.65 -8.03 -2.51
C THR A 123 -19.26 -6.64 -2.55
N HIS A 124 -19.23 -5.98 -3.72
CA HIS A 124 -19.72 -4.60 -3.90
C HIS A 124 -19.11 -3.62 -2.89
N GLY A 125 -17.77 -3.57 -2.84
CA GLY A 125 -17.01 -2.67 -1.98
C GLY A 125 -17.07 -2.98 -0.49
N GLN A 126 -17.88 -3.98 -0.10
CA GLN A 126 -18.07 -4.40 1.28
C GLN A 126 -17.24 -5.66 1.58
N LEU A 127 -16.49 -5.59 2.67
CA LEU A 127 -15.73 -6.70 3.22
C LEU A 127 -16.68 -7.81 3.69
N GLU A 128 -16.49 -9.01 3.15
CA GLU A 128 -17.16 -10.22 3.62
C GLU A 128 -16.38 -10.89 4.76
N GLY A 129 -15.05 -10.82 4.72
CA GLY A 129 -14.20 -11.31 5.80
C GLY A 129 -12.78 -11.61 5.37
N PHE A 130 -12.01 -12.10 6.34
CA PHE A 130 -10.64 -12.53 6.21
C PHE A 130 -10.51 -14.03 6.47
N GLU A 131 -9.68 -14.70 5.70
CA GLU A 131 -9.29 -16.09 5.91
C GLU A 131 -7.78 -16.19 6.05
N ARG A 132 -7.31 -16.85 7.11
CA ARG A 132 -5.89 -17.10 7.32
C ARG A 132 -5.39 -18.18 6.38
N LEU A 133 -4.40 -17.87 5.54
CA LEU A 133 -3.74 -18.87 4.70
C LEU A 133 -2.52 -19.45 5.45
N ARG A 134 -2.37 -20.78 5.42
CA ARG A 134 -1.25 -21.53 6.02
C ARG A 134 -0.16 -21.84 5.01
#